data_AF-F3GIE7-F1
#
_entry.id   AF-F3GIE7-F1
#
_cell.length_a   1.000
_cell.length_b   1.000
_cell.length_c   1.000
_cell.angle_alpha   90.00
_cell.angle_beta   90.00
_cell.angle_gamma   90.00
#
_symmetry.space_group_name_H-M   'P 1'
#
loop_
_entity.id
_entity.type
_entity.pdbx_description
1 polymer ?
#
loop_
_entity_poly.entity_id
_entity_poly.type
_entity_poly.pdbx_seq_one_letter_code
_entity_poly.pdbx_strand_id
1 'polypeptide(L)' 'RKDKLRPGDILGALTGEAGIPGTQVGKIAIFDFQAYVAVERSMAKQALERLNNGKIKGKSLRVRIL' A
#
# COMPACT_ATOMS: atom_id res chain seq x y z
N ARG A 1 -4.16 -21.86 0.59
CA ARG A 1 -3.60 -21.25 -0.66
C ARG A 1 -3.31 -19.78 -0.34
N LYS A 2 -2.01 -19.44 -0.27
CA LYS A 2 -1.39 -18.15 0.12
C LYS A 2 -2.15 -16.92 -0.41
N ASP A 3 -2.31 -15.88 0.42
CA ASP A 3 -3.00 -14.62 0.12
C ASP A 3 -2.59 -14.08 -1.25
N LYS A 4 -3.47 -14.21 -2.25
CA LYS A 4 -3.27 -13.73 -3.63
C LYS A 4 -3.39 -12.20 -3.67
N LEU A 5 -2.50 -11.47 -3.01
CA LEU A 5 -2.41 -10.03 -3.22
C LEU A 5 -1.80 -9.77 -4.60
N ARG A 6 -2.59 -9.21 -5.51
CA ARG A 6 -2.08 -8.75 -6.81
C ARG A 6 -1.51 -7.33 -6.65
N PRO A 7 -0.57 -6.92 -7.52
CA PRO A 7 -0.09 -5.55 -7.50
C PRO A 7 -1.23 -4.55 -7.71
N GLY A 8 -2.25 -4.92 -8.49
CA GLY A 8 -3.47 -4.12 -8.66
C GLY A 8 -4.31 -3.97 -7.39
N ASP A 9 -4.36 -4.98 -6.50
CA ASP A 9 -5.04 -4.86 -5.21
C ASP A 9 -4.29 -3.91 -4.26
N ILE A 10 -2.95 -3.97 -4.29
CA ILE A 10 -2.09 -3.08 -3.49
C ILE A 10 -2.21 -1.64 -3.99
N LEU A 11 -2.13 -1.46 -5.32
CA LEU A 11 -2.34 -0.17 -5.95
C LEU A 11 -3.72 0.38 -5.60
N GLY A 12 -4.78 -0.43 -5.76
CA GLY A 12 -6.15 -0.05 -5.42
C GLY A 12 -6.33 0.35 -3.96
N ALA A 13 -5.67 -0.34 -3.03
CA ALA A 13 -5.69 0.02 -1.61
C ALA A 13 -4.99 1.35 -1.32
N LEU A 14 -3.85 1.58 -1.99
CA LEU A 14 -3.10 2.83 -1.88
C LEU A 14 -3.82 4.01 -2.53
N THR A 15 -4.42 3.80 -3.70
CA THR A 15 -5.13 4.84 -4.45
C THR A 15 -6.51 5.12 -3.89
N GLY A 16 -7.19 4.10 -3.36
CA GLY A 16 -8.53 4.20 -2.80
C GLY A 16 -8.52 4.71 -1.35
N GLU A 17 -8.00 3.91 -0.42
CA GLU A 17 -8.07 4.24 1.02
C GLU A 17 -7.05 5.29 1.44
N ALA A 18 -5.86 5.30 0.83
CA ALA A 18 -4.83 6.28 1.15
C ALA A 18 -4.90 7.55 0.28
N GLY A 19 -5.73 7.55 -0.77
CA GLY A 19 -5.89 8.70 -1.67
C GLY A 19 -4.60 9.08 -2.40
N ILE A 20 -3.68 8.14 -2.54
CA ILE A 20 -2.39 8.38 -3.18
C ILE A 20 -2.58 8.23 -4.69
N PRO A 21 -2.15 9.19 -5.52
CA PRO A 21 -2.22 9.01 -6.97
C PRO A 21 -1.38 7.79 -7.39
N GLY A 22 -1.91 6.95 -8.27
CA GLY A 22 -1.16 5.81 -8.82
C GLY A 22 0.13 6.24 -9.55
N THR A 23 0.22 7.50 -9.96
CA THR A 23 1.42 8.15 -10.52
C THR A 23 2.53 8.37 -9.50
N GLN A 24 2.19 8.46 -8.21
CA GLN A 24 3.16 8.58 -7.11
C GLN A 24 3.56 7.21 -6.56
N VAL A 25 2.95 6.14 -7.06
CA VAL A 25 3.32 4.76 -6.78
C VAL A 25 4.25 4.28 -7.90
N GLY A 26 5.48 3.96 -7.53
CA GLY A 26 6.49 3.40 -8.41
C GLY A 26 6.46 1.87 -8.41
N LYS A 27 7.64 1.27 -8.34
CA LYS A 27 7.81 -0.18 -8.41
C LYS A 27 7.15 -0.89 -7.23
N ILE A 28 6.34 -1.91 -7.55
CA ILE A 28 5.69 -2.79 -6.58
C ILE A 28 6.43 -4.12 -6.60
N ALA A 29 6.97 -4.54 -5.46
CA ALA A 29 7.63 -5.83 -5.27
C ALA A 29 6.83 -6.66 -4.26
N ILE A 30 6.29 -7.79 -4.69
CA ILE A 30 5.45 -8.66 -3.87
C ILE A 30 6.27 -9.88 -3.47
N PHE A 31 6.30 -10.16 -2.18
CA PHE A 31 6.91 -11.34 -1.58
C PHE A 31 5.84 -12.17 -0.86
N ASP A 32 6.16 -13.41 -0.51
CA ASP A 32 5.22 -14.34 0.12
C ASP A 32 4.60 -13.85 1.44
N PHE A 33 5.31 -13.01 2.19
CA PHE A 33 4.88 -12.51 3.51
C PHE A 33 4.75 -10.99 3.60
N GLN A 34 5.21 -10.26 2.59
CA GLN A 34 5.27 -8.80 2.61
C GLN A 34 5.25 -8.22 1.19
N ALA A 35 4.83 -6.98 1.06
CA ALA A 35 4.91 -6.25 -0.20
C ALA A 35 5.60 -4.91 0.03
N TYR A 36 6.50 -4.56 -0.88
CA TYR A 36 7.16 -3.28 -0.92
C TYR A 36 6.64 -2.47 -2.08
N VAL A 37 6.36 -1.20 -1.82
CA VAL A 37 5.87 -0.26 -2.82
C VAL A 37 6.72 0.98 -2.74
N ALA A 38 7.32 1.35 -3.86
CA ALA A 38 7.97 2.65 -3.95
C ALA A 38 6.88 3.73 -3.98
N VAL A 39 6.93 4.66 -3.03
CA VAL A 39 6.05 5.83 -3.00
C VAL A 39 6.90 7.09 -2.91
N GLU A 40 6.38 8.18 -3.45
CA GLU A 40 6.98 9.51 -3.33
C GLU A 40 7.01 9.97 -1.86
N ARG A 41 8.09 10.64 -1.46
CA ARG A 41 8.35 10.98 -0.04
C ARG A 41 7.32 11.95 0.55
N SER A 42 6.85 12.90 -0.24
CA SER A 42 5.84 13.88 0.22
C SER A 42 4.51 13.18 0.51
N MET A 43 4.17 12.14 -0.23
CA MET A 43 3.00 11.30 0.03
C MET A 43 3.22 10.18 1.05
N ALA A 44 4.46 9.77 1.33
CA ALA A 44 4.76 8.64 2.22
C ALA A 44 4.18 8.80 3.64
N LYS A 45 4.23 10.01 4.21
CA LYS A 45 3.62 10.30 5.52
C LYS A 45 2.10 10.20 5.48
N GLN A 46 1.48 10.82 4.48
CA GLN A 46 0.03 10.79 4.29
C GLN A 46 -0.46 9.36 4.07
N ALA A 47 0.28 8.59 3.25
CA ALA A 47 0.07 7.18 3.04
C ALA A 47 0.11 6.40 4.35
N LEU A 48 1.16 6.59 5.15
CA LEU A 48 1.33 5.89 6.41
C LEU A 48 0.18 6.17 7.38
N GLU A 49 -0.20 7.43 7.60
CA GLU A 49 -1.33 7.79 8.48
C GLU A 49 -2.66 7.22 7.98
N ARG A 50 -2.92 7.33 6.67
CA ARG A 50 -4.15 6.83 6.07
C ARG A 50 -4.22 5.31 6.09
N LEU A 51 -3.13 4.61 5.80
CA LEU A 51 -3.10 3.14 5.79
C LEU A 51 -3.10 2.56 7.20
N ASN A 52 -2.55 3.26 8.19
CA ASN A 52 -2.67 2.85 9.60
C ASN A 52 -4.11 2.96 10.11
N ASN A 53 -4.84 3.99 9.65
CA ASN A 53 -6.25 4.19 10.01
C ASN A 53 -7.23 3.45 9.09
N GLY A 54 -6.80 3.09 7.88
CA GLY A 54 -7.58 2.40 6.85
C GLY A 54 -7.56 0.88 7.01
N LYS A 55 -8.50 0.20 6.35
CA LYS A 55 -8.63 -1.26 6.36
C LYS A 55 -8.51 -1.79 4.94
N ILE A 56 -7.29 -2.13 4.56
CA ILE A 56 -7.04 -2.74 3.25
C ILE A 56 -7.72 -4.11 3.22
N LYS A 57 -8.78 -4.23 2.40
CA LYS A 57 -9.55 -5.47 2.24
C LYS A 57 -10.10 -6.00 3.59
N GLY A 58 -10.51 -5.10 4.48
CA GLY A 58 -11.08 -5.43 5.78
C GLY A 58 -10.06 -5.89 6.84
N LYS A 59 -8.77 -5.90 6.51
CA LYS A 59 -7.68 -6.24 7.44
C LYS A 59 -6.84 -4.99 7.73
N SER A 60 -6.55 -4.76 9.01
CA SER A 60 -5.57 -3.76 9.42
C SER A 60 -4.18 -4.26 9.08
N LEU A 61 -3.57 -3.69 8.04
CA LEU A 61 -2.20 -3.98 7.63
C LEU A 61 -1.27 -2.94 8.25
N ARG A 62 -0.22 -3.40 8.94
CA ARG A 62 0.81 -2.50 9.46
C ARG A 62 1.70 -2.04 8.31
N VAL A 63 1.65 -0.76 8.01
CA VAL A 63 2.53 -0.11 7.03
C VAL A 63 3.66 0.60 7.76
N ARG A 64 4.88 0.47 7.23
CA ARG A 64 6.07 1.16 7.74
C ARG A 64 6.84 1.75 6.56
N ILE A 65 7.36 2.96 6.76
CA ILE A 65 8.33 3.56 5.85
C ILE A 65 9.70 2.98 6.22
N LEU A 66 10.46 2.56 5.21
CA LEU A 66 11.83 2.05 5.31
C LEU A 66 12.81 3.08 4.74
#